data_AF-B0DDG8-F1
#
_entry.id   AF-B0DDG8-F1
#
_cell.length_a   1.000
_cell.length_b   1.000
_cell.length_c   1.000
_cell.angle_alpha   90.00
_cell.angle_beta   90.00
_cell.angle_gamma   90.00
#
_symmetry.space_group_name_H-M   'P 1'
#
loop_
_entity.id
_entity.type
_entity.pdbx_description
1 polymer ?
#
loop_
_entity_poly.entity_id
_entity_poly.type
_entity_poly.pdbx_seq_one_letter_code
_entity_poly.pdbx_strand_id
1 'polypeptide(L)'
;MVEDHMLIHEQDIRKITEGLGASKEYYWYHDYKRVEGWEGFVEDAARPREGEEGTVTEDTVLVMNGGAHWSRHELSMLPAGKSDEEEQSRVVATYKQMMNLVISRLSPIPQLSVIYRATSPGHPNCNLLTVPYRSSEAAQIGERNLVERLISTMPDEQWRTFRKRWDWDLFAVHNALWEWKIASLDRVREEGMGGRVKWIFMDVWDQALQRPDAHTEPGTDCLHWNLPGVFEQWTHQIYHVLFLERERKRAGGV
;
A
#
# COMPACT_ATOMS: atom_id res chain seq x y z
N MET A 1 12.94 -10.10 3.29
CA MET A 1 11.71 -9.52 2.73
C MET A 1 10.54 -10.06 3.54
N VAL A 2 9.63 -9.21 4.01
CA VAL A 2 8.43 -9.65 4.72
C VAL A 2 7.30 -9.66 3.69
N GLU A 3 7.10 -10.79 3.01
CA GLU A 3 6.08 -10.98 1.95
C GLU A 3 4.87 -11.73 2.52
N ASP A 4 3.64 -11.38 2.15
CA ASP A 4 2.35 -11.98 2.60
C ASP A 4 1.82 -11.57 3.98
N HIS A 5 2.27 -10.42 4.50
CA HIS A 5 1.92 -10.00 5.85
C HIS A 5 1.07 -8.74 5.86
N MET A 6 -0.14 -8.81 6.42
CA MET A 6 -0.72 -7.61 7.00
C MET A 6 0.24 -7.13 8.09
N LEU A 7 0.69 -5.88 8.02
CA LEU A 7 1.62 -5.27 8.99
C LEU A 7 0.99 -5.06 10.39
N ILE A 8 -0.14 -5.71 10.67
CA ILE A 8 -0.87 -5.65 11.93
C ILE A 8 -1.20 -7.06 12.41
N HIS A 9 -1.18 -7.23 13.72
CA HIS A 9 -1.42 -8.52 14.35
C HIS A 9 -2.90 -8.89 14.29
N GLU A 10 -3.19 -10.17 14.50
CA GLU A 10 -4.59 -10.64 14.54
C GLU A 10 -5.42 -9.87 15.58
N GLN A 11 -4.84 -9.61 16.75
CA GLN A 11 -5.50 -8.87 17.82
C GLN A 11 -5.88 -7.45 17.38
N ASP A 12 -5.03 -6.79 16.60
CA ASP A 12 -5.28 -5.43 16.12
C ASP A 12 -6.37 -5.41 15.05
N ILE A 13 -6.27 -6.28 14.03
CA ILE A 13 -7.29 -6.31 12.98
C ILE A 13 -8.64 -6.73 13.56
N ARG A 14 -8.69 -7.65 14.53
CA ARG A 14 -9.92 -7.97 15.27
C ARG A 14 -10.47 -6.75 15.97
N LYS A 15 -9.65 -6.05 16.77
CA LYS A 15 -10.08 -4.83 17.47
C LYS A 15 -10.64 -3.77 16.51
N ILE A 16 -9.97 -3.54 15.38
CA ILE A 16 -10.40 -2.59 14.35
C ILE A 16 -11.73 -3.03 13.73
N THR A 17 -11.83 -4.28 13.28
CA THR A 17 -13.01 -4.79 12.56
C THR A 17 -14.22 -4.98 13.48
N GLU A 18 -14.03 -5.40 14.73
CA GLU A 18 -15.07 -5.46 15.76
C GLU A 18 -15.64 -4.06 16.05
N GLY A 19 -14.77 -3.04 16.12
CA GLY A 19 -15.19 -1.64 16.23
C GLY A 19 -16.02 -1.13 15.05
N LEU A 20 -15.99 -1.85 13.93
CA LEU A 20 -16.77 -1.58 12.71
C LEU A 20 -17.92 -2.59 12.49
N GLY A 21 -18.21 -3.41 13.51
CA GLY A 21 -19.36 -4.30 13.56
C GLY A 21 -19.09 -5.75 13.17
N ALA A 22 -17.82 -6.17 13.01
CA ALA A 22 -17.50 -7.58 12.84
C ALA A 22 -17.86 -8.39 14.09
N SER A 23 -18.27 -9.66 13.90
CA SER A 23 -18.58 -10.55 15.02
C SER A 23 -17.30 -10.98 15.76
N LYS A 24 -17.35 -10.96 17.10
CA LYS A 24 -16.28 -11.51 17.95
C LYS A 24 -16.09 -13.02 17.77
N GLU A 25 -17.15 -13.70 17.35
CA GLU A 25 -17.18 -15.15 17.12
C GLU A 25 -16.76 -15.53 15.69
N TYR A 26 -16.40 -14.54 14.86
CA TYR A 26 -15.98 -14.82 13.48
C TYR A 26 -14.76 -15.75 13.45
N TYR A 27 -14.87 -16.83 12.68
CA TYR A 27 -13.77 -17.75 12.42
C TYR A 27 -12.86 -17.18 11.34
N TRP A 28 -11.64 -16.83 11.74
CA TRP A 28 -10.61 -16.36 10.82
C TRP A 28 -10.03 -17.56 10.08
N TYR A 29 -10.49 -17.76 8.86
CA TYR A 29 -10.08 -18.87 8.01
C TYR A 29 -8.77 -18.61 7.26
N HIS A 30 -8.35 -17.34 7.19
CA HIS A 30 -7.10 -16.93 6.56
C HIS A 30 -5.95 -17.04 7.55
N ASP A 31 -5.05 -17.98 7.30
CA ASP A 31 -3.73 -18.05 7.94
C ASP A 31 -2.79 -17.05 7.24
N TYR A 32 -3.11 -15.76 7.37
CA TYR A 32 -2.16 -14.73 6.94
C TYR A 32 -0.85 -15.00 7.66
N LYS A 33 0.23 -15.16 6.91
CA LYS A 33 1.55 -15.16 7.53
C LYS A 33 1.67 -13.81 8.24
N ARG A 34 1.94 -13.82 9.54
CA ARG A 34 2.10 -12.62 10.39
C ARG A 34 3.49 -12.66 11.00
N VAL A 35 4.22 -11.55 10.92
CA VAL A 35 5.47 -11.37 11.67
C VAL A 35 5.08 -10.62 12.91
N GLU A 36 4.73 -11.36 13.95
CA GLU A 36 4.45 -10.79 15.26
C GLU A 36 5.69 -10.01 15.76
N GLY A 37 5.49 -8.77 16.22
CA GLY A 37 6.58 -7.91 16.70
C GLY A 37 7.56 -7.43 15.62
N TRP A 38 7.17 -7.35 14.34
CA TRP A 38 8.04 -6.87 13.26
C TRP A 38 8.57 -5.43 13.51
N GLU A 39 7.84 -4.62 14.28
CA GLU A 39 8.28 -3.29 14.70
C GLU A 39 9.58 -3.35 15.52
N GLY A 40 9.77 -4.38 16.34
CA GLY A 40 10.99 -4.59 17.11
C GLY A 40 12.19 -4.97 16.23
N PHE A 41 11.93 -5.67 15.12
CA PHE A 41 12.95 -5.91 14.10
C PHE A 41 13.36 -4.60 13.41
N VAL A 42 12.40 -3.73 13.08
CA VAL A 42 12.72 -2.41 12.49
C VAL A 42 13.48 -1.54 13.48
N GLU A 43 13.10 -1.55 14.75
CA GLU A 43 13.81 -0.83 15.81
C GLU A 43 15.25 -1.33 15.97
N ASP A 44 15.48 -2.65 15.97
CA ASP A 44 16.84 -3.20 16.03
C ASP A 44 17.65 -2.86 14.78
N ALA A 45 17.03 -2.90 13.60
CA ALA A 45 17.69 -2.55 12.35
C ALA A 45 18.08 -1.06 12.30
N ALA A 46 17.25 -0.19 12.86
CA ALA A 46 17.49 1.26 12.90
C ALA A 46 18.48 1.70 13.99
N ARG A 47 18.72 0.86 15.00
CA ARG A 47 19.61 1.17 16.12
C ARG A 47 21.09 1.09 15.69
N PRO A 48 21.88 2.16 15.87
CA PRO A 48 23.34 2.10 15.73
C PRO A 48 23.92 1.01 16.64
N ARG A 49 24.93 0.28 16.16
CA ARG A 49 25.63 -0.70 17.00
C ARG A 49 26.59 0.00 17.95
N GLU A 50 26.97 -0.70 19.02
CA GLU A 50 27.91 -0.17 20.02
C GLU A 50 29.22 0.26 19.35
N GLY A 51 29.60 1.51 19.53
CA GLY A 51 30.79 2.11 18.91
C GLY A 51 30.54 2.77 17.56
N GLU A 52 29.33 2.68 17.01
CA GLU A 52 28.93 3.31 15.73
C GLU A 52 28.10 4.58 15.91
N GLU A 53 27.79 4.99 17.15
CA GLU A 53 26.85 6.07 17.45
C GLU A 53 27.26 7.42 16.86
N GLY A 54 28.57 7.63 16.67
CA GLY A 54 29.11 8.83 16.03
C GLY A 54 29.34 8.72 14.52
N THR A 55 29.25 7.53 13.94
CA THR A 55 29.59 7.26 12.53
C THR A 55 28.39 6.90 11.67
N VAL A 56 27.37 6.26 12.24
CA VAL A 56 26.12 5.93 11.54
C VAL A 56 25.11 7.05 11.80
N THR A 57 25.12 8.04 10.91
CA THR A 57 24.31 9.26 11.01
C THR A 57 23.16 9.31 10.00
N GLU A 58 23.07 8.30 9.14
CA GLU A 58 22.00 8.15 8.15
C GLU A 58 20.88 7.27 8.69
N ASP A 59 19.69 7.45 8.12
CA ASP A 59 18.51 6.68 8.52
C ASP A 59 18.56 5.27 7.93
N THR A 60 18.01 4.32 8.68
CA THR A 60 17.50 3.07 8.09
C THR A 60 16.27 3.37 7.26
N VAL A 61 16.17 2.76 6.08
CA VAL A 61 15.06 2.97 5.14
C VAL A 61 14.14 1.76 5.15
N LEU A 62 12.87 1.97 5.53
CA LEU A 62 11.80 1.00 5.37
C LEU A 62 10.98 1.34 4.13
N VAL A 63 10.85 0.40 3.19
CA VAL A 63 9.93 0.52 2.06
C VAL A 63 8.74 -0.39 2.29
N MET A 64 7.52 0.17 2.26
CA MET A 64 6.28 -0.56 2.50
C MET A 64 5.17 -0.19 1.50
N ASN A 65 4.18 -1.06 1.33
CA ASN A 65 2.96 -0.79 0.56
C ASN A 65 1.75 -1.48 1.22
N GLY A 66 0.53 -1.04 0.87
CA GLY A 66 -0.70 -1.66 1.35
C GLY A 66 -1.06 -2.97 0.63
N GLY A 67 -0.66 -3.11 -0.64
CA GLY A 67 -1.01 -4.28 -1.46
C GLY A 67 -2.50 -4.33 -1.84
N ALA A 68 -2.91 -5.46 -2.40
CA ALA A 68 -4.26 -5.68 -2.94
C ALA A 68 -5.24 -6.31 -1.95
N HIS A 69 -4.77 -6.76 -0.78
CA HIS A 69 -5.57 -7.56 0.16
C HIS A 69 -6.46 -6.72 1.10
N TRP A 70 -6.57 -5.41 0.88
CA TRP A 70 -7.50 -4.55 1.61
C TRP A 70 -8.80 -4.40 0.84
N SER A 71 -9.64 -5.44 0.90
CA SER A 71 -10.85 -5.56 0.11
C SER A 71 -11.97 -6.26 0.88
N ARG A 72 -13.20 -6.20 0.38
CA ARG A 72 -14.38 -6.92 0.92
C ARG A 72 -14.26 -8.43 0.81
N HIS A 73 -13.42 -8.93 -0.09
CA HIS A 73 -13.11 -10.35 -0.23
C HIS A 73 -12.28 -10.82 0.97
N GLU A 74 -11.19 -10.12 1.26
CA GLU A 74 -10.25 -10.46 2.33
C GLU A 74 -10.84 -10.14 3.71
N LEU A 75 -11.49 -8.99 3.83
CA LEU A 75 -12.14 -8.53 5.06
C LEU A 75 -13.58 -9.03 5.16
N SER A 76 -13.81 -10.31 4.85
CA SER A 76 -15.13 -10.94 4.88
C SER A 76 -15.77 -11.06 6.28
N MET A 77 -15.03 -10.69 7.34
CA MET A 77 -15.58 -10.54 8.69
C MET A 77 -16.38 -9.25 8.89
N LEU A 78 -16.17 -8.24 8.03
CA LEU A 78 -16.95 -7.02 8.08
C LEU A 78 -18.41 -7.34 7.70
N PRO A 79 -19.38 -6.74 8.40
CA PRO A 79 -20.79 -7.03 8.15
C PRO A 79 -21.19 -6.59 6.74
N ALA A 80 -22.06 -7.38 6.12
CA ALA A 80 -22.69 -7.01 4.85
C ALA A 80 -23.46 -5.69 5.00
N GLY A 81 -23.35 -4.84 3.99
CA GLY A 81 -24.02 -3.55 3.91
C GLY A 81 -25.29 -3.63 3.08
N LYS A 82 -25.95 -2.48 2.89
CA LYS A 82 -27.08 -2.36 1.95
C LYS A 82 -26.62 -2.15 0.50
N SER A 83 -25.35 -1.77 0.30
CA SER A 83 -24.76 -1.54 -1.02
C SER A 83 -23.24 -1.78 -1.00
N ASP A 84 -22.66 -1.88 -2.19
CA ASP A 84 -21.21 -2.01 -2.38
C ASP A 84 -20.47 -0.83 -1.73
N GLU A 85 -20.99 0.38 -1.88
CA GLU A 85 -20.38 1.60 -1.34
C GLU A 85 -20.37 1.59 0.19
N GLU A 86 -21.43 1.09 0.84
CA GLU A 86 -21.47 0.97 2.30
C GLU A 86 -20.40 -0.02 2.78
N GLU A 87 -20.27 -1.17 2.13
CA GLU A 87 -19.26 -2.17 2.50
C GLU A 87 -17.84 -1.66 2.25
N GLN A 88 -17.59 -1.05 1.09
CA GLN A 88 -16.30 -0.45 0.76
C GLN A 88 -15.94 0.67 1.74
N SER A 89 -16.91 1.46 2.23
CA SER A 89 -16.65 2.48 3.25
C SER A 89 -16.10 1.89 4.56
N ARG A 90 -16.54 0.67 4.93
CA ARG A 90 -16.01 -0.06 6.10
C ARG A 90 -14.60 -0.58 5.85
N VAL A 91 -14.31 -1.05 4.62
CA VAL A 91 -12.94 -1.41 4.21
C VAL A 91 -12.02 -0.20 4.34
N VAL A 92 -12.42 0.94 3.78
CA VAL A 92 -11.66 2.20 3.86
C VAL A 92 -11.48 2.65 5.31
N ALA A 93 -12.51 2.53 6.16
CA ALA A 93 -12.41 2.86 7.58
C ALA A 93 -11.44 1.94 8.33
N THR A 94 -11.45 0.64 8.01
CA THR A 94 -10.50 -0.36 8.54
C THR A 94 -9.08 0.00 8.12
N TYR A 95 -8.89 0.32 6.84
CA TYR A 95 -7.60 0.73 6.28
C TYR A 95 -7.03 1.97 6.97
N LYS A 96 -7.86 2.99 7.22
CA LYS A 96 -7.46 4.20 7.97
C LYS A 96 -7.00 3.89 9.39
N GLN A 97 -7.69 2.99 10.09
CA GLN A 97 -7.30 2.58 11.43
C GLN A 97 -5.97 1.80 11.43
N MET A 98 -5.78 0.91 10.46
CA MET A 98 -4.49 0.22 10.26
C MET A 98 -3.36 1.22 9.98
N MET A 99 -3.57 2.17 9.06
CA MET A 99 -2.59 3.19 8.73
C MET A 99 -2.17 3.99 9.97
N ASN A 100 -3.14 4.44 10.77
CA ASN A 100 -2.85 5.16 12.02
C ASN A 100 -2.07 4.29 13.03
N LEU A 101 -2.40 3.00 13.12
CA LEU A 101 -1.69 2.07 14.00
C LEU A 101 -0.22 1.91 13.56
N VAL A 102 0.02 1.63 12.28
CA VAL A 102 1.38 1.49 11.74
C VAL A 102 2.19 2.77 11.94
N ILE A 103 1.60 3.93 11.65
CA ILE A 103 2.24 5.24 11.91
C ILE A 103 2.61 5.38 13.38
N SER A 104 1.69 5.05 14.30
CA SER A 104 1.94 5.16 15.75
C SER A 104 3.07 4.25 16.24
N ARG A 105 3.22 3.06 15.64
CA ARG A 105 4.28 2.10 15.99
C ARG A 105 5.65 2.49 15.47
N LEU A 106 5.70 3.05 14.27
CA LEU A 106 6.98 3.45 13.68
C LEU A 106 7.46 4.81 14.18
N SER A 107 6.55 5.76 14.46
CA SER A 107 6.89 7.14 14.86
C SER A 107 7.92 7.29 16.00
N PRO A 108 8.00 6.39 17.00
CA PRO A 108 9.00 6.47 18.07
C PRO A 108 10.42 6.02 17.65
N ILE A 109 10.57 5.28 16.55
CA ILE A 109 11.84 4.68 16.16
C ILE A 109 12.80 5.78 15.66
N PRO A 110 13.97 5.98 16.30
CA PRO A 110 14.93 6.98 15.85
C PRO A 110 15.64 6.54 14.56
N GLN A 111 16.15 7.50 13.79
CA GLN A 111 16.94 7.25 12.56
C GLN A 111 16.22 6.33 11.56
N LEU A 112 14.93 6.58 11.36
CA LEU A 112 14.09 5.82 10.44
C LEU A 112 13.45 6.76 9.41
N SER A 113 13.62 6.39 8.15
CA SER A 113 12.90 6.94 7.00
C SER A 113 11.98 5.86 6.43
N VAL A 114 10.69 6.16 6.30
CA VAL A 114 9.67 5.25 5.77
C VAL A 114 9.20 5.75 4.42
N ILE A 115 9.44 4.94 3.38
CA ILE A 115 8.90 5.15 2.04
C ILE A 115 7.63 4.30 1.93
N TYR A 116 6.47 4.95 1.87
CA TYR A 116 5.25 4.30 1.42
C TYR A 116 5.19 4.35 -0.11
N ARG A 117 5.36 3.20 -0.74
CA ARG A 117 5.19 3.02 -2.19
C ARG A 117 3.71 2.80 -2.48
N ALA A 118 3.14 3.64 -3.34
CA ALA A 118 1.74 3.54 -3.74
C ALA A 118 1.41 2.14 -4.29
N THR A 119 0.27 1.57 -3.92
CA THR A 119 -0.22 0.31 -4.51
C THR A 119 -0.46 0.54 -6.00
N SER A 120 0.18 -0.26 -6.86
CA SER A 120 0.00 -0.18 -8.31
C SER A 120 -1.41 -0.63 -8.72
N PRO A 121 -1.98 -0.07 -9.80
CA PRO A 121 -3.24 -0.54 -10.35
C PRO A 121 -3.12 -1.96 -10.89
N GLY A 122 -4.25 -2.67 -10.96
CA GLY A 122 -4.40 -3.81 -11.85
C GLY A 122 -5.11 -3.40 -13.14
N HIS A 123 -4.91 -4.16 -14.21
CA HIS A 123 -5.46 -3.86 -15.55
C HIS A 123 -6.41 -4.96 -16.03
N PRO A 124 -7.71 -4.87 -15.76
CA PRO A 124 -8.67 -5.88 -16.20
C PRO A 124 -8.57 -6.19 -17.71
N ASN A 125 -8.49 -7.48 -18.04
CA ASN A 125 -8.29 -7.94 -19.43
C ASN A 125 -7.00 -7.38 -20.06
N CYS A 126 -5.91 -7.32 -19.29
CA CYS A 126 -4.60 -6.85 -19.74
C CYS A 126 -4.07 -7.59 -20.99
N ASN A 127 -4.52 -8.81 -21.26
CA ASN A 127 -4.22 -9.54 -22.50
C ASN A 127 -4.67 -8.82 -23.78
N LEU A 128 -5.63 -7.89 -23.69
CA LEU A 128 -6.10 -7.10 -24.82
C LEU A 128 -5.22 -5.87 -25.09
N LEU A 129 -4.29 -5.54 -24.19
CA LEU A 129 -3.47 -4.34 -24.21
C LEU A 129 -1.99 -4.74 -24.22
N THR A 130 -1.44 -5.00 -25.40
CA THR A 130 -0.07 -5.51 -25.57
C THR A 130 0.99 -4.42 -25.76
N VAL A 131 0.60 -3.15 -25.66
CA VAL A 131 1.50 -1.99 -25.76
C VAL A 131 1.14 -0.98 -24.67
N PRO A 132 2.11 -0.21 -24.17
CA PRO A 132 1.84 0.81 -23.17
C PRO A 132 0.92 1.90 -23.71
N TYR A 133 0.19 2.55 -22.80
CA TYR A 133 -0.50 3.78 -23.12
C TYR A 133 0.50 4.87 -23.51
N ARG A 134 0.09 5.76 -24.42
CA ARG A 134 0.97 6.82 -24.94
C ARG A 134 1.15 7.99 -23.97
N SER A 135 0.26 8.13 -22.99
CA SER A 135 0.30 9.18 -21.97
C SER A 135 -0.53 8.79 -20.74
N SER A 136 -0.36 9.53 -19.64
CA SER A 136 -1.17 9.36 -18.42
C SER A 136 -2.65 9.63 -18.70
N GLU A 137 -2.98 10.64 -19.50
CA GLU A 137 -4.38 10.96 -19.84
C GLU A 137 -5.04 9.82 -20.62
N ALA A 138 -4.31 9.22 -21.57
CA ALA A 138 -4.80 8.06 -22.32
C ALA A 138 -5.06 6.86 -21.39
N ALA A 139 -4.16 6.63 -20.43
CA ALA A 139 -4.33 5.57 -19.44
C ALA A 139 -5.54 5.82 -18.53
N GLN A 140 -5.69 7.03 -17.99
CA GLN A 140 -6.83 7.40 -17.14
C GLN A 140 -8.17 7.25 -17.86
N ILE A 141 -8.24 7.61 -19.15
CA ILE A 141 -9.45 7.41 -19.97
C ILE A 141 -9.69 5.92 -20.21
N GLY A 142 -8.65 5.16 -20.59
CA GLY A 142 -8.76 3.73 -20.89
C GLY A 142 -9.17 2.90 -19.68
N GLU A 143 -8.67 3.25 -18.49
CA GLU A 143 -8.85 2.51 -17.23
C GLU A 143 -10.04 3.00 -16.38
N ARG A 144 -10.83 3.98 -16.84
CA ARG A 144 -11.92 4.60 -16.04
C ARG A 144 -13.00 3.62 -15.56
N ASN A 145 -13.38 2.63 -16.37
CA ASN A 145 -14.47 1.69 -16.07
C ASN A 145 -13.92 0.37 -15.50
N LEU A 146 -13.07 0.48 -14.47
CA LEU A 146 -12.29 -0.62 -13.93
C LEU A 146 -13.19 -1.79 -13.50
N VAL A 147 -14.24 -1.52 -12.71
CA VAL A 147 -15.11 -2.54 -12.15
C VAL A 147 -15.90 -3.24 -13.25
N GLU A 148 -16.45 -2.51 -14.22
CA GLU A 148 -17.18 -3.09 -15.35
C GLU A 148 -16.28 -3.97 -16.21
N ARG A 149 -15.03 -3.53 -16.46
CA ARG A 149 -14.04 -4.32 -17.21
C ARG A 149 -13.61 -5.56 -16.44
N LEU A 150 -13.49 -5.49 -15.13
CA LEU A 150 -13.11 -6.62 -14.27
C LEU A 150 -14.14 -7.75 -14.32
N ILE A 151 -15.42 -7.41 -14.47
CA ILE A 151 -16.52 -8.40 -14.50
C ILE A 151 -16.99 -8.78 -15.90
N SER A 152 -16.58 -8.06 -16.94
CA SER A 152 -17.15 -8.22 -18.30
C SER A 152 -16.93 -9.61 -18.89
N THR A 153 -15.80 -10.24 -18.55
CA THR A 153 -15.38 -11.56 -19.02
C THR A 153 -15.75 -12.70 -18.06
N MET A 154 -16.41 -12.41 -16.94
CA MET A 154 -16.78 -13.42 -15.96
C MET A 154 -18.01 -14.24 -16.42
N PRO A 155 -17.98 -15.58 -16.22
CA PRO A 155 -18.96 -16.49 -16.82
C PRO A 155 -20.35 -16.40 -16.19
N ASP A 156 -20.45 -16.01 -14.92
CA ASP A 156 -21.72 -15.94 -14.19
C ASP A 156 -21.70 -14.88 -13.07
N GLU A 157 -22.86 -14.63 -12.46
CA GLU A 157 -23.03 -13.59 -11.43
C GLU A 157 -22.26 -13.89 -10.13
N GLN A 158 -22.02 -15.17 -9.83
CA GLN A 158 -21.22 -15.54 -8.66
C GLN A 158 -19.76 -15.11 -8.86
N TRP A 159 -19.18 -15.37 -10.03
CA TRP A 159 -17.85 -14.89 -10.39
C TRP A 159 -17.76 -13.38 -10.48
N ARG A 160 -18.80 -12.72 -11.02
CA ARG A 160 -18.88 -11.24 -11.05
C ARG A 160 -18.84 -10.66 -9.64
N THR A 161 -19.67 -11.18 -8.74
CA THR A 161 -19.71 -10.76 -7.33
C THR A 161 -18.37 -11.01 -6.65
N PHE A 162 -17.80 -12.21 -6.82
CA PHE A 162 -16.49 -12.55 -6.26
C PHE A 162 -15.40 -11.57 -6.72
N ARG A 163 -15.32 -11.28 -8.03
CA ARG A 163 -14.32 -10.37 -8.59
C ARG A 163 -14.51 -8.93 -8.14
N LYS A 164 -15.74 -8.42 -8.07
CA LYS A 164 -16.01 -7.06 -7.53
C LYS A 164 -15.49 -6.87 -6.11
N ARG A 165 -15.63 -7.89 -5.26
CA ARG A 165 -15.23 -7.82 -3.86
C ARG A 165 -13.72 -7.72 -3.64
N TRP A 166 -12.90 -7.90 -4.67
CA TRP A 166 -11.46 -7.60 -4.60
C TRP A 166 -11.16 -6.10 -4.61
N ASP A 167 -12.14 -5.25 -4.92
CA ASP A 167 -12.10 -3.80 -4.72
C ASP A 167 -10.83 -3.12 -5.29
N TRP A 168 -10.44 -3.47 -6.51
CA TRP A 168 -9.28 -2.85 -7.17
C TRP A 168 -9.44 -1.33 -7.34
N ASP A 169 -10.67 -0.85 -7.38
CA ASP A 169 -11.03 0.57 -7.40
C ASP A 169 -10.64 1.31 -6.11
N LEU A 170 -10.49 0.60 -4.98
CA LEU A 170 -10.02 1.20 -3.73
C LEU A 170 -8.51 1.42 -3.68
N PHE A 171 -7.71 0.90 -4.62
CA PHE A 171 -6.25 1.10 -4.58
C PHE A 171 -5.89 2.58 -4.66
N ALA A 172 -6.51 3.32 -5.58
CA ALA A 172 -6.32 4.77 -5.71
C ALA A 172 -6.79 5.51 -4.44
N VAL A 173 -7.92 5.07 -3.86
CA VAL A 173 -8.46 5.65 -2.62
C VAL A 173 -7.46 5.47 -1.46
N HIS A 174 -6.92 4.27 -1.29
CA HIS A 174 -5.93 3.98 -0.26
C HIS A 174 -4.61 4.75 -0.47
N ASN A 175 -4.16 4.90 -1.72
CA ASN A 175 -2.99 5.71 -2.05
C ASN A 175 -3.19 7.18 -1.65
N ALA A 176 -4.34 7.78 -1.98
CA ALA A 176 -4.67 9.15 -1.61
C ALA A 176 -4.71 9.37 -0.09
N LEU A 177 -5.14 8.35 0.68
CA LEU A 177 -5.10 8.41 2.14
C LEU A 177 -3.67 8.51 2.67
N TRP A 178 -2.76 7.70 2.13
CA TRP A 178 -1.35 7.74 2.51
C TRP A 178 -0.68 9.05 2.09
N GLU A 179 -0.90 9.50 0.85
CA GLU A 179 -0.37 10.76 0.35
C GLU A 179 -0.77 11.93 1.27
N TRP A 180 -2.08 12.06 1.54
CA TRP A 180 -2.59 13.11 2.43
C TRP A 180 -2.01 13.00 3.84
N LYS A 181 -1.96 11.79 4.40
CA LYS A 181 -1.50 11.59 5.77
C LYS A 181 0.00 11.88 5.90
N ILE A 182 0.81 11.45 4.94
CA ILE A 182 2.25 11.71 4.91
C ILE A 182 2.50 13.20 4.74
N ALA A 183 1.81 13.89 3.83
CA ALA A 183 1.92 15.35 3.71
C ALA A 183 1.55 16.08 5.01
N SER A 184 0.56 15.58 5.76
CA SER A 184 0.22 16.11 7.08
C SER A 184 1.31 15.86 8.13
N LEU A 185 1.95 14.68 8.12
CA LEU A 185 3.05 14.35 9.05
C LEU A 185 4.29 15.18 8.74
N ASP A 186 4.59 15.43 7.47
CA ASP A 186 5.74 16.21 7.02
C ASP A 186 5.64 17.66 7.52
N ARG A 187 4.47 18.30 7.37
CA ARG A 187 4.20 19.65 7.91
C ARG A 187 4.43 19.74 9.43
N VAL A 188 3.88 18.77 10.17
CA VAL A 188 4.04 18.73 11.64
C VAL A 188 5.50 18.53 12.04
N ARG A 189 6.28 17.77 11.25
CA ARG A 189 7.74 17.61 11.45
C ARG A 189 8.49 18.91 11.19
N GLU A 190 8.19 19.59 10.08
CA GLU A 190 8.81 20.89 9.73
C GLU A 190 8.52 21.98 10.78
N GLU A 191 7.35 21.92 11.42
CA GLU A 191 6.97 22.82 12.53
C GLU A 191 7.64 22.45 13.88
N GLY A 192 8.48 21.41 13.91
CA GLY A 192 9.16 20.95 15.12
C GLY A 192 8.24 20.28 16.15
N MET A 193 6.99 19.97 15.77
CA MET A 193 5.97 19.37 16.63
C MET A 193 5.76 17.86 16.35
N GLY A 194 6.50 17.30 15.39
CA GLY A 194 6.35 15.93 14.90
C GLY A 194 7.35 14.91 15.47
N GLY A 195 7.06 13.63 15.26
CA GLY A 195 7.98 12.53 15.55
C GLY A 195 9.26 12.60 14.70
N ARG A 196 10.29 11.86 15.11
CA ARG A 196 11.60 11.85 14.43
C ARG A 196 11.60 11.10 13.10
N VAL A 197 10.60 10.25 12.87
CA VAL A 197 10.50 9.46 11.63
C VAL A 197 10.14 10.33 10.45
N LYS A 198 10.90 10.18 9.38
CA LYS A 198 10.60 10.78 8.09
C LYS A 198 9.69 9.87 7.29
N TRP A 199 8.62 10.43 6.74
CA TRP A 199 7.69 9.71 5.88
C TRP A 199 7.75 10.27 4.47
N ILE A 200 7.83 9.39 3.48
CA ILE A 200 7.94 9.75 2.07
C ILE A 200 6.89 8.96 1.31
N PHE A 201 6.04 9.67 0.56
CA PHE A 201 5.11 9.04 -0.37
C PHE A 201 5.80 8.88 -1.73
N MET A 202 5.97 7.65 -2.18
CA MET A 202 6.50 7.35 -3.51
C MET A 202 5.34 6.97 -4.42
N ASP A 203 4.90 7.93 -5.23
CA ASP A 203 3.86 7.71 -6.21
C ASP A 203 4.42 6.94 -7.42
N VAL A 204 3.83 5.77 -7.66
CA VAL A 204 4.10 4.92 -8.84
C VAL A 204 2.84 4.71 -9.68
N TRP A 205 1.70 5.28 -9.27
CA TRP A 205 0.39 4.98 -9.82
C TRP A 205 0.32 5.32 -11.31
N ASP A 206 0.60 6.57 -11.66
CA ASP A 206 0.49 7.05 -13.04
C ASP A 206 1.46 6.35 -13.99
N GLN A 207 2.67 6.01 -13.52
CA GLN A 207 3.63 5.23 -14.30
C GLN A 207 3.10 3.82 -14.55
N ALA A 208 2.56 3.17 -13.52
CA ALA A 208 2.06 1.81 -13.59
C ALA A 208 0.76 1.70 -14.41
N LEU A 209 -0.15 2.68 -14.30
CA LEU A 209 -1.40 2.74 -15.05
C LEU A 209 -1.17 2.76 -16.57
N GLN A 210 -0.02 3.29 -17.00
CA GLN A 210 0.35 3.33 -18.41
C GLN A 210 0.84 1.99 -18.97
N ARG A 211 0.97 0.94 -18.13
CA ARG A 211 1.69 -0.30 -18.47
C ARG A 211 0.84 -1.58 -18.43
N PRO A 212 -0.38 -1.62 -19.00
CA PRO A 212 -1.17 -2.86 -19.02
C PRO A 212 -0.44 -4.01 -19.75
N ASP A 213 0.55 -3.69 -20.59
CA ASP A 213 1.38 -4.63 -21.34
C ASP A 213 2.38 -5.43 -20.49
N ALA A 214 2.63 -5.03 -19.24
CA ALA A 214 3.74 -5.52 -18.45
C ALA A 214 3.37 -6.55 -17.35
N HIS A 215 2.15 -7.09 -17.39
CA HIS A 215 1.67 -8.10 -16.43
C HIS A 215 2.22 -9.50 -16.68
N THR A 216 2.32 -10.32 -15.61
CA THR A 216 2.99 -11.63 -15.63
C THR A 216 2.29 -12.65 -16.53
N GLU A 217 0.98 -12.80 -16.38
CA GLU A 217 0.17 -13.77 -17.12
C GLU A 217 -1.05 -13.09 -17.72
N PRO A 218 -0.90 -12.35 -18.84
CA PRO A 218 -1.99 -11.54 -19.35
C PRO A 218 -3.27 -12.35 -19.58
N GLY A 219 -4.38 -11.89 -18.99
CA GLY A 219 -5.69 -12.53 -19.05
C GLY A 219 -5.97 -13.53 -17.91
N THR A 220 -4.95 -13.92 -17.14
CA THR A 220 -5.08 -14.74 -15.93
C THR A 220 -4.73 -13.92 -14.69
N ASP A 221 -3.58 -13.25 -14.74
CA ASP A 221 -3.07 -12.35 -13.71
C ASP A 221 -2.76 -10.98 -14.32
N CYS A 222 -3.60 -10.02 -13.98
CA CYS A 222 -3.45 -8.62 -14.38
C CYS A 222 -3.19 -7.71 -13.18
N LEU A 223 -2.56 -8.26 -12.13
CA LEU A 223 -2.18 -7.53 -10.92
C LEU A 223 -0.67 -7.60 -10.68
N HIS A 224 -0.07 -8.76 -10.93
CA HIS A 224 1.37 -8.97 -10.82
C HIS A 224 2.11 -8.60 -12.11
N TRP A 225 3.38 -8.23 -11.98
CA TRP A 225 4.18 -7.63 -13.04
C TRP A 225 5.36 -8.52 -13.41
N ASN A 226 5.67 -8.58 -14.71
CA ASN A 226 6.84 -9.29 -15.22
C ASN A 226 8.16 -8.58 -14.85
N LEU A 227 9.23 -9.37 -14.75
CA LEU A 227 10.61 -8.91 -14.62
C LEU A 227 11.44 -9.30 -15.88
N PRO A 228 12.29 -8.41 -16.42
CA PRO A 228 12.46 -7.00 -16.05
C PRO A 228 11.27 -6.15 -16.53
N GLY A 229 11.04 -4.99 -15.92
CA GLY A 229 9.88 -4.18 -16.27
C GLY A 229 9.61 -3.04 -15.30
N VAL A 230 8.35 -2.91 -14.91
CA VAL A 230 7.87 -1.80 -14.08
C VAL A 230 8.55 -1.78 -12.71
N PHE A 231 8.84 -2.95 -12.12
CA PHE A 231 9.58 -3.04 -10.86
C PHE A 231 10.98 -2.44 -10.90
N GLU A 232 11.72 -2.60 -11.99
CA GLU A 232 13.07 -2.02 -12.14
C GLU A 232 13.01 -0.50 -12.11
N GLN A 233 11.99 0.08 -12.74
CA GLN A 233 11.74 1.52 -12.71
C GLN A 233 11.44 2.01 -11.29
N TRP A 234 10.66 1.26 -10.51
CA TRP A 234 10.40 1.58 -9.10
C TRP A 234 11.66 1.50 -8.25
N THR A 235 12.55 0.54 -8.50
CA THR A 235 13.86 0.48 -7.83
C THR A 235 14.72 1.69 -8.15
N HIS A 236 14.78 2.12 -9.42
CA HIS A 236 15.46 3.37 -9.80
C HIS A 236 14.82 4.60 -9.15
N GLN A 237 13.49 4.63 -9.02
CA GLN A 237 12.77 5.72 -8.35
C GLN A 237 13.11 5.78 -6.85
N ILE A 238 13.21 4.63 -6.16
CA ILE A 238 13.68 4.59 -4.77
C ILE A 238 15.08 5.19 -4.67
N TYR A 239 16.01 4.80 -5.54
CA TYR A 239 17.36 5.36 -5.54
C TYR A 239 17.35 6.89 -5.75
N HIS A 240 16.52 7.37 -6.67
CA HIS A 240 16.37 8.81 -6.93
C HIS A 240 15.81 9.57 -5.71
N VAL A 241 14.78 9.04 -5.06
CA VAL A 241 14.22 9.60 -3.82
C VAL A 241 15.30 9.69 -2.74
N LEU A 242 16.04 8.61 -2.50
CA LEU A 242 17.11 8.60 -1.49
C LEU A 242 18.22 9.60 -1.80
N PHE A 243 18.57 9.76 -3.08
CA PHE A 243 19.53 10.77 -3.51
C PHE A 243 19.03 12.19 -3.21
N LEU A 244 17.79 12.51 -3.58
CA LEU A 244 17.20 13.83 -3.31
C LEU A 244 17.14 14.15 -1.81
N GLU A 245 16.81 13.16 -0.98
CA GLU A 245 16.75 13.36 0.47
C GLU A 245 18.13 13.62 1.08
N ARG A 246 19.16 12.92 0.59
CA ARG A 246 20.54 13.17 0.99
C ARG A 246 20.98 14.59 0.65
N GLU A 247 20.65 15.07 -0.55
CA GLU A 247 21.00 16.43 -0.98
C GLU A 247 20.24 17.49 -0.19
N ARG A 248 18.96 17.26 0.15
CA ARG A 248 18.17 18.14 1.04
C ARG A 248 18.83 18.28 2.42
N LYS A 249 19.25 17.17 3.03
CA LYS A 249 19.96 17.16 4.32
C LYS A 249 21.29 17.92 4.25
N ARG A 250 22.07 17.75 3.18
CA ARG A 250 23.33 18.49 2.95
C ARG A 250 23.13 20.00 2.79
N ALA A 251 22.00 20.41 2.21
CA ALA A 251 21.64 21.82 2.07
C ALA A 251 21.12 22.46 3.38
N GLY A 252 21.07 21.72 4.49
CA GLY A 252 20.54 22.21 5.77
C GLY A 252 19.01 22.17 5.88
N GLY A 253 18.33 21.43 5.00
CA GLY A 253 16.91 21.13 5.17
C GLY A 253 16.69 20.14 6.31
N VAL A 254 15.63 20.36 7.09
CA VAL A 254 15.21 19.52 8.23
C VAL A 254 14.62 18.19 7.79
#